data_AF-A0A2K9NAV5-F1
#
_entry.id   AF-A0A2K9NAV5-F1
#
_cell.length_a   1.000
_cell.length_b   1.000
_cell.length_c   1.000
_cell.angle_alpha   90.00
_cell.angle_beta   90.00
_cell.angle_gamma   90.00
#
_symmetry.space_group_name_H-M   'P 1'
#
loop_
_entity.id
_entity.type
_entity.pdbx_description
1 polymer ?
#
loop_
_entity_poly.entity_id
_entity_poly.type
_entity_poly.pdbx_seq_one_letter_code
_entity_poly.pdbx_strand_id
1 'polypeptide(L)'
;MAGRIIKAVIRSDLSCHSVDTRMNALRSTLEDWMSLEIKTGKLDGPEFFDVYYNDTESDMAFQKAVKSRAGIVEILGGLKQCLLAAYPDCAPLRQQIQRIDMSVSLINKMERAGK
;
A
#
# COMPACT_ATOMS: atom_id res chain seq x y z
N MET A 1 3.86 0.76 8.73
CA MET A 1 3.45 -0.51 8.09
C MET A 1 2.80 -0.27 6.72
N ALA A 2 1.79 0.61 6.61
CA ALA A 2 1.09 0.87 5.35
C ALA A 2 2.01 1.27 4.19
N GLY A 3 2.87 2.28 4.38
CA GLY A 3 3.79 2.73 3.34
C GLY A 3 4.80 1.66 2.88
N ARG A 4 5.21 0.75 3.77
CA ARG A 4 6.09 -0.38 3.43
C ARG A 4 5.44 -1.38 2.48
N ILE A 5 4.17 -1.72 2.75
CA ILE A 5 3.38 -2.60 1.87
C ILE A 5 3.21 -1.94 0.50
N ILE A 6 2.84 -0.66 0.48
CA ILE A 6 2.62 0.11 -0.75
C ILE A 6 3.90 0.15 -1.61
N LYS A 7 5.06 0.47 -1.00
CA LYS A 7 6.37 0.46 -1.67
C LYS A 7 6.68 -0.92 -2.27
N ALA A 8 6.49 -1.99 -1.49
CA ALA A 8 6.77 -3.34 -1.96
C ALA A 8 5.90 -3.74 -3.15
N VAL A 9 4.61 -3.39 -3.14
CA VAL A 9 3.69 -3.69 -4.25
C VAL A 9 4.03 -2.88 -5.50
N ILE A 10 4.34 -1.58 -5.38
CA ILE A 10 4.72 -0.73 -6.52
C ILE A 10 5.98 -1.24 -7.22
N ARG A 11 6.89 -1.87 -6.48
CA ARG A 11 8.19 -2.34 -6.99
C ARG A 11 8.19 -3.81 -7.41
N SER A 12 7.04 -4.46 -7.38
CA SER A 12 6.92 -5.89 -7.69
C SER A 12 6.78 -6.10 -9.20
N ASP A 13 7.64 -6.92 -9.82
CA ASP A 13 7.50 -7.28 -11.24
C ASP A 13 6.21 -8.08 -11.56
N LEU A 14 5.52 -8.58 -10.53
CA LEU A 14 4.26 -9.30 -10.65
C LEU A 14 3.01 -8.39 -10.60
N SER A 15 3.16 -7.10 -10.27
CA SER A 15 2.08 -6.13 -10.43
C SER A 15 1.99 -5.66 -11.88
N CYS A 16 0.83 -5.15 -12.28
CA CYS A 16 0.68 -4.48 -13.57
C CYS A 16 0.54 -2.98 -13.35
N HIS A 17 0.75 -2.21 -14.42
CA HIS A 17 0.67 -0.75 -14.41
C HIS A 17 -0.61 -0.19 -13.72
N SER A 18 -1.76 -0.86 -13.89
CA SER A 18 -3.00 -0.46 -13.21
C SER A 18 -2.97 -0.65 -11.69
N VAL A 19 -2.29 -1.68 -11.19
CA VAL A 19 -2.06 -1.88 -9.75
C VAL A 19 -1.11 -0.80 -9.23
N ASP A 20 -0.01 -0.55 -9.93
CA ASP A 20 0.98 0.46 -9.53
C ASP A 20 0.36 1.86 -9.46
N THR A 21 -0.46 2.21 -10.46
CA THR A 21 -1.20 3.47 -10.49
C THR A 21 -2.12 3.61 -9.28
N ARG A 22 -2.85 2.55 -8.92
CA ARG A 22 -3.73 2.53 -7.75
C ARG A 22 -2.96 2.64 -6.44
N MET A 23 -1.81 1.96 -6.33
CA MET A 23 -0.97 2.01 -5.14
C MET A 23 -0.28 3.37 -4.98
N ASN A 24 0.14 4.02 -6.06
CA ASN A 24 0.61 5.40 -6.02
C ASN A 24 -0.48 6.38 -5.57
N ALA A 25 -1.70 6.25 -6.09
CA ALA A 25 -2.81 7.09 -5.66
C ALA A 25 -3.16 6.89 -4.17
N LEU A 26 -3.13 5.63 -3.69
CA LEU A 26 -3.28 5.32 -2.27
C LEU A 26 -2.15 5.94 -1.43
N ARG A 27 -0.88 5.82 -1.88
CA ARG A 27 0.28 6.44 -1.22
C ARG A 27 0.06 7.93 -1.01
N SER A 28 -0.25 8.65 -2.09
CA SER A 28 -0.46 10.11 -2.03
C SER A 28 -1.59 10.50 -1.10
N THR A 29 -2.73 9.78 -1.12
CA THR A 29 -3.81 10.08 -0.17
C THR A 29 -3.39 9.86 1.28
N LEU A 30 -2.67 8.77 1.58
CA LEU A 30 -2.23 8.51 2.96
C LEU A 30 -1.13 9.48 3.41
N GLU A 31 -0.30 9.96 2.48
CA GLU A 31 0.68 11.01 2.71
C GLU A 31 0.00 12.35 3.05
N ASP A 32 -1.05 12.72 2.31
CA ASP A 32 -1.86 13.90 2.59
C ASP A 32 -2.51 13.82 3.97
N TRP A 33 -3.11 12.67 4.31
CA TRP A 33 -3.72 12.46 5.64
C TRP A 33 -2.69 12.53 6.75
N MET A 34 -1.57 11.85 6.57
CA MET A 34 -0.47 11.85 7.54
C MET A 34 0.08 13.27 7.76
N SER A 35 0.19 14.08 6.71
CA SER A 35 0.63 15.48 6.82
C SER A 35 -0.33 16.35 7.64
N LEU A 36 -1.63 16.00 7.67
CA LEU A 36 -2.63 16.68 8.50
C LEU A 36 -2.66 16.14 9.95
N GLU A 37 -2.33 14.88 10.15
CA GLU A 37 -2.33 14.20 11.45
C GLU A 37 -1.09 14.54 12.29
N ILE A 38 0.03 14.76 11.62
CA ILE A 38 1.30 15.08 12.25
C ILE A 38 1.25 16.54 12.74
N LYS A 39 1.47 16.75 14.06
CA LYS A 39 1.69 18.09 14.61
C LYS A 39 3.00 18.65 14.06
N THR A 40 3.01 19.95 13.75
CA THR A 40 4.23 20.73 13.41
C THR A 40 5.35 20.39 14.40
N GLY A 41 6.51 19.94 13.93
CA GLY A 41 7.64 19.50 14.78
C GLY A 41 7.82 17.97 14.92
N LYS A 42 6.90 17.13 14.42
CA LYS A 42 7.10 15.67 14.34
C LYS A 42 7.31 15.28 12.88
N LEU A 43 8.30 14.45 12.56
CA LEU A 43 8.62 14.03 11.19
C LEU A 43 8.91 15.20 10.20
N ASP A 44 9.51 16.31 10.66
CA ASP A 44 9.94 17.43 9.78
C ASP A 44 11.26 17.14 9.03
N GLY A 45 11.73 15.89 9.07
CA GLY A 45 13.03 15.44 8.58
C GLY A 45 12.96 14.29 7.56
N PRO A 46 14.10 13.67 7.22
CA PRO A 46 14.17 12.56 6.26
C PRO A 46 13.27 11.37 6.61
N GLU A 47 12.88 11.23 7.88
CA GLU A 47 12.02 10.17 8.39
C GLU A 47 10.60 10.18 7.80
N PHE A 48 10.11 11.33 7.34
CA PHE A 48 8.86 11.41 6.59
C PHE A 48 8.95 10.63 5.28
N PHE A 49 10.07 10.79 4.57
CA PHE A 49 10.32 10.11 3.30
C PHE A 49 10.52 8.60 3.47
N ASP A 50 10.99 8.14 4.63
CA ASP A 50 11.14 6.70 4.92
C ASP A 50 9.80 5.96 4.97
N VAL A 51 8.71 6.67 5.28
CA VAL A 51 7.37 6.09 5.34
C VAL A 51 6.95 5.60 3.95
N TYR A 52 7.16 6.40 2.91
CA TYR A 52 6.55 6.18 1.58
C TYR A 52 7.53 6.08 0.41
N TYR A 53 8.78 6.53 0.57
CA TYR A 53 9.72 6.72 -0.56
C TYR A 53 11.03 5.94 -0.39
N ASN A 54 11.73 6.06 0.74
CA ASN A 54 13.03 5.40 0.94
C ASN A 54 12.89 3.95 1.36
N ASP A 55 13.87 3.10 1.04
CA ASP A 55 13.93 1.74 1.58
C ASP A 55 14.51 1.71 2.98
N THR A 56 13.99 0.79 3.78
CA THR A 56 14.49 0.48 5.11
C THR A 56 14.73 -1.02 5.23
N GLU A 57 15.63 -1.46 6.11
CA GLU A 57 15.84 -2.91 6.38
C GLU A 57 14.53 -3.62 6.77
N SER A 58 13.62 -2.89 7.41
CA SER A 58 12.30 -3.39 7.78
C SER A 58 11.36 -3.68 6.59
N ASP A 59 11.75 -3.32 5.36
CA ASP A 59 10.97 -3.58 4.15
C ASP A 59 11.18 -5.00 3.60
N MET A 60 12.24 -5.70 4.02
CA MET A 60 12.63 -7.03 3.52
C MET A 60 11.51 -8.07 3.60
N ALA A 61 10.72 -8.06 4.69
CA ALA A 61 9.62 -9.01 4.86
C ALA A 61 8.53 -8.83 3.77
N PHE A 62 8.22 -7.58 3.42
CA PHE A 62 7.24 -7.26 2.39
C PHE A 62 7.79 -7.53 0.98
N GLN A 63 9.09 -7.27 0.76
CA GLN A 63 9.77 -7.64 -0.49
C GLN A 63 9.75 -9.15 -0.74
N LYS A 64 9.83 -9.98 0.31
CA LYS A 64 9.70 -11.44 0.18
C LYS A 64 8.27 -11.84 -0.19
N ALA A 65 7.26 -11.21 0.41
CA ALA A 65 5.86 -11.53 0.16
C ALA A 65 5.44 -11.24 -1.30
N VAL A 66 5.94 -10.14 -1.89
CA VAL A 66 5.60 -9.77 -3.28
C VAL A 66 6.25 -10.65 -4.35
N LYS A 67 7.04 -11.67 -3.98
CA LYS A 67 7.59 -12.65 -4.93
C LYS A 67 6.55 -13.64 -5.48
N SER A 68 5.29 -13.54 -5.05
CA SER A 68 4.18 -14.33 -5.57
C SER A 68 2.89 -13.51 -5.63
N ARG A 69 2.00 -13.81 -6.58
CA ARG A 69 0.70 -13.13 -6.69
C ARG A 69 -0.16 -13.35 -5.43
N ALA A 70 -0.14 -14.55 -4.88
CA ALA A 70 -0.81 -14.87 -3.61
C ALA A 70 -0.27 -14.02 -2.45
N GLY A 71 1.05 -13.85 -2.34
CA GLY A 71 1.65 -13.01 -1.31
C GLY A 71 1.34 -11.52 -1.49
N ILE A 72 1.22 -11.01 -2.73
CA ILE A 72 0.73 -9.64 -2.98
C ILE A 72 -0.71 -9.49 -2.46
N VAL A 73 -1.59 -10.46 -2.73
CA VAL A 73 -2.97 -10.44 -2.24
C VAL A 73 -3.01 -10.46 -0.71
N GLU A 74 -2.18 -11.29 -0.07
CA GLU A 74 -2.09 -11.38 1.39
C GLU A 74 -1.69 -10.04 2.02
N ILE A 75 -0.62 -9.40 1.55
CA ILE A 75 -0.16 -8.14 2.13
C ILE A 75 -1.13 -6.98 1.85
N LEU A 76 -1.82 -6.98 0.69
CA LEU A 76 -2.88 -6.01 0.41
C LEU A 76 -4.08 -6.22 1.34
N GLY A 77 -4.41 -7.47 1.68
CA GLY A 77 -5.38 -7.80 2.71
C GLY A 77 -4.97 -7.25 4.08
N GLY A 78 -3.70 -7.43 4.46
CA GLY A 78 -3.14 -6.84 5.67
C GLY A 78 -3.23 -5.31 5.70
N LEU A 79 -2.88 -4.65 4.59
CA LEU A 79 -3.00 -3.20 4.43
C LEU A 79 -4.44 -2.73 4.63
N LYS A 80 -5.42 -3.42 4.03
CA LYS A 80 -6.84 -3.15 4.20
C LYS A 80 -7.24 -3.21 5.69
N GLN A 81 -6.84 -4.25 6.40
CA GLN A 81 -7.14 -4.38 7.84
C GLN A 81 -6.49 -3.27 8.67
N CYS A 82 -5.25 -2.90 8.36
CA CYS A 82 -4.60 -1.77 9.02
C CYS A 82 -5.38 -0.46 8.84
N LEU A 83 -5.85 -0.16 7.63
CA LEU A 83 -6.61 1.06 7.37
C LEU A 83 -7.98 1.06 8.06
N LEU A 84 -8.68 -0.08 8.05
CA LEU A 84 -9.97 -0.22 8.75
C LEU A 84 -9.84 -0.09 10.27
N ALA A 85 -8.70 -0.49 10.84
CA ALA A 85 -8.43 -0.36 12.27
C ALA A 85 -7.97 1.07 12.65
N ALA A 86 -7.29 1.77 11.76
CA ALA A 86 -6.71 3.09 12.03
C ALA A 86 -7.69 4.25 11.82
N TYR A 87 -8.66 4.10 10.92
CA TYR A 87 -9.54 5.19 10.48
C TYR A 87 -11.02 4.87 10.73
N PRO A 88 -11.85 5.88 11.10
CA PRO A 88 -13.29 5.69 11.22
C PRO A 88 -13.92 5.43 9.84
N ASP A 89 -15.04 4.71 9.82
CA ASP A 89 -15.80 4.48 8.58
C ASP A 89 -16.33 5.80 8.02
N CYS A 90 -15.67 6.28 6.97
CA CYS A 90 -16.00 7.51 6.26
C CYS A 90 -15.82 7.33 4.75
N ALA A 91 -16.45 8.21 3.97
CA ALA A 91 -16.39 8.14 2.51
C ALA A 91 -14.93 8.15 1.96
N PRO A 92 -14.01 8.98 2.47
CA PRO A 92 -12.60 8.93 2.06
C PRO A 92 -11.97 7.55 2.29
N LEU A 93 -12.15 6.94 3.46
CA LEU A 93 -11.63 5.60 3.76
C LEU A 93 -12.20 4.56 2.81
N ARG A 94 -13.53 4.54 2.61
CA ARG A 94 -14.18 3.56 1.72
C ARG A 94 -13.63 3.59 0.30
N GLN A 95 -13.27 4.76 -0.22
CA GLN A 95 -12.61 4.87 -1.53
C GLN A 95 -11.24 4.20 -1.56
N GLN A 96 -10.44 4.36 -0.51
CA GLN A 96 -9.14 3.70 -0.39
C GLN A 96 -9.29 2.18 -0.29
N ILE A 97 -10.24 1.70 0.50
CA ILE A 97 -10.55 0.26 0.64
C ILE A 97 -10.99 -0.33 -0.71
N GLN A 98 -11.90 0.34 -1.42
CA GLN A 98 -12.33 -0.09 -2.75
C GLN A 98 -11.15 -0.16 -3.72
N ARG A 99 -10.21 0.79 -3.65
CA ARG A 99 -9.01 0.78 -4.50
C ARG A 99 -8.11 -0.43 -4.24
N ILE A 100 -7.96 -0.83 -2.97
CA ILE A 100 -7.24 -2.05 -2.59
C ILE A 100 -7.97 -3.28 -3.14
N ASP A 101 -9.29 -3.38 -2.93
CA ASP A 101 -10.10 -4.51 -3.37
C ASP A 101 -10.07 -4.69 -4.90
N MET A 102 -10.11 -3.60 -5.67
CA MET A 102 -9.95 -3.63 -7.12
C MET A 102 -8.57 -4.13 -7.56
N SER A 103 -7.53 -3.80 -6.81
CA SER A 103 -6.16 -4.24 -7.09
C SER A 103 -6.01 -5.74 -6.82
N VAL A 104 -6.53 -6.23 -5.69
CA VAL A 104 -6.61 -7.66 -5.38
C VAL A 104 -7.39 -8.44 -6.44
N SER A 105 -8.55 -7.93 -6.85
CA SER A 105 -9.37 -8.56 -7.91
C SER A 105 -8.60 -8.69 -9.22
N LEU A 106 -7.83 -7.67 -9.59
CA LEU A 106 -7.02 -7.67 -10.82
C LEU A 106 -5.88 -8.69 -10.75
N ILE A 107 -5.15 -8.75 -9.62
CA ILE A 107 -4.07 -9.73 -9.41
C ILE A 107 -4.60 -11.16 -9.48
N ASN A 108 -5.74 -11.43 -8.83
CA ASN A 108 -6.41 -12.74 -8.90
C ASN A 108 -6.89 -13.10 -10.31
N LYS A 109 -7.23 -12.12 -11.15
CA LYS A 109 -7.53 -12.37 -12.58
C LYS A 109 -6.27 -12.72 -13.37
N MET A 110 -5.18 -12.01 -13.13
CA MET A 110 -3.88 -12.28 -13.78
C MET A 110 -3.33 -13.66 -13.41
N GLU A 111 -3.53 -14.12 -12.18
CA GLU A 111 -3.17 -15.48 -11.76
C GLU A 111 -3.92 -16.55 -12.54
N ARG A 112 -5.21 -16.36 -12.77
CA ARG A 112 -6.07 -17.29 -13.51
C ARG A 112 -5.78 -17.32 -15.02
N ALA A 113 -5.33 -16.20 -15.59
CA ALA A 113 -5.01 -16.09 -17.02
C ALA A 113 -3.61 -16.63 -17.39
N GLY A 114 -2.74 -16.85 -16.40
CA GLY A 114 -1.40 -17.42 -16.59
C GLY A 114 -1.30 -18.93 -16.33
N LYS A 115 -2.43 -19.60 -16.08
CA LYS A 115 -2.56 -21.06 -16.08
C LYS A 115 -3.17 -21.50 -17.41
#